data_AF-A0A812IE81-F1
#
_entry.id   AF-A0A812IE81-F1
#
_cell.length_a   1.000
_cell.length_b   1.000
_cell.length_c   1.000
_cell.angle_alpha   90.00
_cell.angle_beta   90.00
_cell.angle_gamma   90.00
#
_symmetry.space_group_name_H-M   'P 1'
#
loop_
_entity.id
_entity.type
_entity.pdbx_description
1 polymer ?
#
loop_
_entity_poly.entity_id
_entity_poly.type
_entity_poly.pdbx_seq_one_letter_code
_entity_poly.pdbx_strand_id
1 'polypeptide(L)'
;MSPAMTILLPLSAAAFADAGSLPPPGPLPCSACLWAAKALRAALLEKMPKRVKAKQRRSLAEEALAGAADACAARRFPKQVVLWEPPSSGRERTPPSYQDFDDVRGGKSNSLTSEHFQLLGTSQAAKGNLTELCAMLVRTFAEDMVDKAARHEGRMYGALTEHWLCFRKAQLCTMKEAPPGKDDDDEEEL
;
A
#
# COMPACT_ATOMS: atom_id res chain seq x y z
N MET A 1 19.98 24.11 -37.86
CA MET A 1 18.58 24.13 -37.40
C MET A 1 18.32 22.78 -36.74
N SER A 2 18.39 22.72 -35.41
CA SER A 2 18.23 21.46 -34.66
C SER A 2 16.76 21.29 -34.29
N PRO A 3 16.16 20.09 -34.49
CA PRO A 3 14.79 19.86 -34.06
C PRO A 3 14.72 19.81 -32.54
N ALA A 4 13.80 20.58 -31.97
CA ALA A 4 13.45 20.51 -30.56
C ALA A 4 12.84 19.14 -30.28
N MET A 5 13.55 18.33 -29.49
CA MET A 5 13.09 17.03 -29.02
C MET A 5 12.13 17.28 -27.85
N THR A 6 10.84 17.31 -28.15
CA THR A 6 9.78 17.36 -27.13
C THR A 6 9.78 16.04 -26.36
N ILE A 7 10.32 16.06 -25.15
CA ILE A 7 10.26 14.92 -24.22
C ILE A 7 8.83 14.84 -23.71
N LEU A 8 8.06 13.89 -24.23
CA LEU A 8 6.80 13.45 -23.63
C LEU A 8 7.13 12.78 -22.31
N LEU A 9 7.03 13.52 -21.21
CA LEU A 9 7.04 12.94 -19.86
C LEU A 9 5.85 11.97 -19.76
N PRO A 10 6.08 10.71 -19.32
CA PRO A 10 5.00 9.74 -19.16
C PRO A 10 3.99 10.28 -18.13
N LEU A 11 2.71 10.25 -18.51
CA LEU A 11 1.56 10.78 -17.79
C LEU A 11 1.30 10.13 -16.41
N SER A 12 2.13 9.17 -16.00
CA SER A 12 1.95 8.31 -14.84
C SER A 12 2.65 8.79 -13.55
N ALA A 13 3.42 9.89 -13.59
CA ALA A 13 4.14 10.41 -12.41
C ALA A 13 3.38 11.52 -11.63
N ALA A 14 2.26 12.05 -12.15
CA ALA A 14 1.58 13.19 -11.56
C ALA A 14 0.55 12.83 -10.47
N ALA A 15 0.38 11.55 -10.12
CA ALA A 15 -0.73 11.10 -9.27
C ALA A 15 -0.65 11.57 -7.80
N PHE A 16 0.50 12.07 -7.33
CA PHE A 16 0.71 12.41 -5.91
C PHE A 16 1.31 13.82 -5.68
N ALA A 17 1.36 14.68 -6.70
CA ALA A 17 2.11 15.94 -6.64
C ALA A 17 1.46 17.06 -5.79
N ASP A 18 0.26 16.86 -5.23
CA ASP A 18 -0.36 17.83 -4.32
C ASP A 18 0.04 17.52 -2.88
N ALA A 19 1.00 18.27 -2.34
CA ALA A 19 1.85 17.89 -1.20
C ALA A 19 1.13 17.74 0.17
N GLY A 20 -0.20 17.89 0.23
CA GLY A 20 -0.95 17.96 1.48
C GLY A 20 -2.11 16.98 1.62
N SER A 21 -2.69 16.50 0.52
CA SER A 21 -3.93 15.70 0.55
C SER A 21 -3.72 14.30 0.01
N LEU A 22 -4.50 13.36 0.52
CA LEU A 22 -4.57 12.02 -0.06
C LEU A 22 -5.09 12.13 -1.49
N PRO A 23 -4.61 11.27 -2.41
CA PRO A 23 -5.15 11.21 -3.76
C PRO A 23 -6.64 10.85 -3.73
N PRO A 24 -7.42 11.23 -4.76
CA PRO A 24 -8.81 10.80 -4.86
C PRO A 24 -8.89 9.27 -4.91
N PRO A 25 -10.01 8.66 -4.44
CA PRO A 25 -10.21 7.22 -4.53
C PRO A 25 -10.11 6.72 -5.97
N GLY A 26 -9.55 5.54 -6.11
CA GLY A 26 -9.44 4.86 -7.40
C GLY A 26 -8.56 3.62 -7.30
N PRO A 27 -8.53 2.79 -8.36
CA PRO A 27 -7.85 1.49 -8.31
C PRO A 27 -6.34 1.59 -8.02
N LEU A 28 -5.69 2.63 -8.55
CA LEU A 28 -4.26 2.84 -8.36
C LEU A 28 -3.94 3.33 -6.93
N PRO A 29 -4.58 4.39 -6.38
CA PRO A 29 -4.47 4.73 -4.96
C PRO A 29 -4.88 3.61 -4.00
N CYS A 30 -5.94 2.87 -4.33
CA CYS A 30 -6.39 1.74 -3.53
C CYS A 30 -5.31 0.66 -3.43
N SER A 31 -4.82 0.15 -4.57
CA SER A 31 -3.76 -0.88 -4.58
C SER A 31 -2.49 -0.41 -3.86
N ALA A 32 -2.15 0.88 -3.96
CA ALA A 32 -1.05 1.45 -3.20
C ALA A 32 -1.31 1.46 -1.68
N CYS A 33 -2.52 1.83 -1.26
CA CYS A 33 -2.92 1.78 0.14
C CYS A 33 -2.88 0.35 0.68
N LEU A 34 -3.34 -0.65 -0.07
CA LEU A 34 -3.30 -2.05 0.34
C LEU A 34 -1.85 -2.50 0.63
N TRP A 35 -0.89 -2.10 -0.21
CA TRP A 35 0.54 -2.35 0.05
C TRP A 35 1.07 -1.58 1.27
N ALA A 36 0.66 -0.34 1.44
CA ALA A 36 1.03 0.45 2.62
C ALA A 36 0.49 -0.19 3.91
N ALA A 37 -0.77 -0.63 3.94
CA ALA A 37 -1.38 -1.32 5.08
C ALA A 37 -0.57 -2.58 5.47
N LYS A 38 -0.15 -3.38 4.48
CA LYS A 38 0.72 -4.55 4.70
C LYS A 38 2.09 -4.16 5.28
N ALA A 39 2.71 -3.10 4.77
CA ALA A 39 3.99 -2.60 5.27
C ALA A 39 3.90 -2.11 6.72
N LEU A 40 2.86 -1.33 7.04
CA LEU A 40 2.60 -0.81 8.39
C LEU A 40 2.29 -1.93 9.38
N ARG A 41 1.49 -2.91 8.97
CA ARG A 41 1.22 -4.12 9.76
C ARG A 41 2.51 -4.89 10.05
N ALA A 42 3.39 -5.05 9.06
CA ALA A 42 4.69 -5.69 9.27
C ALA A 42 5.56 -4.91 10.27
N ALA A 43 5.57 -3.57 10.19
CA ALA A 43 6.29 -2.72 11.15
C ALA A 43 5.75 -2.89 12.58
N LEU A 44 4.43 -2.92 12.77
CA LEU A 44 3.83 -3.22 14.08
C LEU A 44 4.22 -4.60 14.59
N LEU A 45 4.23 -5.62 13.73
CA LEU A 45 4.56 -7.00 14.12
C LEU A 45 6.02 -7.17 14.52
N GLU A 46 6.95 -6.39 13.98
CA GLU A 46 8.35 -6.42 14.43
C GLU A 46 8.50 -5.92 15.87
N LYS A 47 7.74 -4.89 16.25
CA LYS A 47 7.71 -4.38 17.62
C LYS A 47 6.85 -5.22 18.56
N MET A 48 5.80 -5.85 18.02
CA MET A 48 4.78 -6.58 18.77
C MET A 48 4.53 -7.98 18.18
N PRO A 49 5.56 -8.87 18.15
CA PRO A 49 5.46 -10.17 17.47
C PRO A 49 4.58 -11.20 18.21
N LYS A 50 4.31 -10.95 19.50
CA LYS A 50 3.49 -11.80 20.38
C LYS A 50 2.44 -10.93 21.07
N ARG A 51 1.54 -11.56 21.82
CA ARG A 51 0.58 -10.83 22.67
C ARG A 51 1.34 -9.92 23.65
N VAL A 52 1.17 -8.61 23.48
CA VAL A 52 1.73 -7.59 24.36
C VAL A 52 0.69 -7.15 25.37
N LYS A 53 1.13 -6.83 26.60
CA LYS A 53 0.30 -6.25 27.65
C LYS A 53 -0.30 -4.92 27.16
N ALA A 54 -1.59 -4.69 27.43
CA ALA A 54 -2.32 -3.50 26.97
C ALA A 54 -1.56 -2.19 27.26
N LYS A 55 -1.01 -2.04 28.47
CA LYS A 55 -0.24 -0.85 28.89
C LYS A 55 1.01 -0.52 28.05
N GLN A 56 1.54 -1.49 27.29
CA GLN A 56 2.74 -1.31 26.45
C GLN A 56 2.40 -1.18 24.96
N ARG A 57 1.16 -1.45 24.54
CA ARG A 57 0.80 -1.47 23.12
C ARG A 57 0.93 -0.10 22.48
N ARG A 58 0.46 0.95 23.18
CA ARG A 58 0.54 2.32 22.68
C ARG A 58 1.98 2.74 22.41
N SER A 59 2.88 2.61 23.40
CA SER A 59 4.27 3.03 23.24
C SER A 59 4.99 2.23 22.14
N LEU A 60 4.71 0.94 22.00
CA LEU A 60 5.30 0.13 20.92
C LEU A 60 4.71 0.47 19.54
N ALA A 61 3.43 0.82 19.46
CA ALA A 61 2.82 1.31 18.22
C ALA A 61 3.40 2.67 17.82
N GLU A 62 3.57 3.58 18.78
CA GLU A 62 4.28 4.84 18.59
C GLU A 62 5.70 4.59 18.08
N GLU A 63 6.46 3.70 18.70
CA GLU A 63 7.81 3.34 18.22
C GLU A 63 7.82 2.74 16.82
N ALA A 64 6.84 1.89 16.48
CA ALA A 64 6.73 1.28 15.17
C ALA A 64 6.43 2.31 14.06
N LEU A 65 5.71 3.37 14.40
CA LEU A 65 5.22 4.40 13.47
C LEU A 65 5.96 5.74 13.58
N ALA A 66 6.85 5.90 14.57
CA ALA A 66 7.61 7.13 14.86
C ALA A 66 8.48 7.61 13.70
N GLY A 67 8.78 6.73 12.74
CA GLY A 67 9.45 7.08 11.50
C GLY A 67 8.74 6.47 10.31
N ALA A 68 8.00 7.28 9.56
CA ALA A 68 7.48 6.89 8.25
C ALA A 68 8.58 6.30 7.36
N ALA A 69 9.82 6.80 7.48
CA ALA A 69 10.97 6.29 6.74
C ALA A 69 11.24 4.79 6.96
N ASP A 70 10.99 4.25 8.16
CA ASP A 70 11.23 2.82 8.43
C ASP A 70 9.99 1.95 8.17
N ALA A 71 8.83 2.41 8.65
CA ALA A 71 7.56 1.69 8.47
C ALA A 71 7.16 1.60 7.00
N CYS A 72 7.52 2.61 6.21
CA CYS A 72 7.26 2.70 4.76
C CYS A 72 8.51 2.48 3.91
N ALA A 73 9.60 1.97 4.49
CA ALA A 73 10.84 1.74 3.74
C ALA A 73 10.59 0.85 2.52
N ALA A 74 11.26 1.13 1.40
CA ALA A 74 11.11 0.36 0.15
C ALA A 74 11.32 -1.17 0.31
N ARG A 75 12.06 -1.59 1.34
CA ARG A 75 12.31 -3.00 1.71
C ARG A 75 11.08 -3.72 2.28
N ARG A 76 10.05 -2.98 2.72
CA ARG A 76 8.78 -3.50 3.26
C ARG A 76 7.83 -3.95 2.16
N PHE A 77 8.03 -3.47 0.94
CA PHE A 77 7.27 -3.86 -0.25
C PHE A 77 7.89 -5.08 -0.94
N PRO A 78 7.16 -5.77 -1.82
CA PRO A 78 7.72 -6.84 -2.63
C PRO A 78 9.02 -6.46 -3.32
N LYS A 79 9.91 -7.44 -3.47
CA LYS A 79 11.20 -7.22 -4.14
C LYS A 79 11.01 -6.64 -5.54
N GLN A 80 9.99 -7.10 -6.25
CA GLN A 80 9.63 -6.65 -7.59
C GLN A 80 8.16 -6.28 -7.60
N VAL A 81 7.81 -5.11 -7.06
CA VAL A 81 6.49 -4.52 -7.29
C VAL A 81 6.51 -3.78 -8.62
N VAL A 82 5.45 -3.87 -9.42
CA VAL A 82 5.33 -3.24 -10.73
C VAL A 82 4.01 -2.48 -10.84
N LEU A 83 3.98 -1.48 -11.72
CA LEU A 83 2.73 -0.89 -12.20
C LEU A 83 2.19 -1.78 -13.32
N TRP A 84 1.12 -2.52 -13.03
CA TRP A 84 0.46 -3.37 -14.02
C TRP A 84 -0.66 -2.60 -14.70
N GLU A 85 -0.55 -2.49 -16.02
CA GLU A 85 -1.59 -1.97 -16.89
C GLU A 85 -2.01 -3.11 -17.84
N PRO A 86 -3.23 -3.62 -17.74
CA PRO A 86 -3.68 -4.70 -18.61
C PRO A 86 -3.75 -4.25 -20.07
N PRO A 87 -3.47 -5.16 -21.02
CA PRO A 87 -3.58 -4.85 -22.43
C PRO A 87 -5.00 -4.39 -22.79
N SER A 88 -5.08 -3.35 -23.61
CA SER A 88 -6.35 -2.68 -23.98
C SER A 88 -7.30 -3.52 -24.84
N SER A 89 -6.92 -4.77 -25.20
CA SER A 89 -7.60 -5.61 -26.20
C SER A 89 -8.71 -6.52 -25.65
N GLY A 90 -9.18 -6.32 -24.41
CA GLY A 90 -10.26 -7.10 -23.79
C GLY A 90 -11.60 -6.35 -23.64
N ARG A 91 -12.72 -7.08 -23.55
CA ARG A 91 -14.07 -6.52 -23.27
C ARG A 91 -14.19 -5.94 -21.85
N GLU A 92 -13.34 -6.37 -20.93
CA GLU A 92 -13.21 -5.78 -19.59
C GLU A 92 -11.80 -5.21 -19.44
N ARG A 93 -11.71 -3.90 -19.26
CA ARG A 93 -10.47 -3.24 -18.88
C ARG A 93 -10.34 -3.36 -17.37
N THR A 94 -9.51 -4.28 -16.89
CA THR A 94 -9.07 -4.21 -15.48
C THR A 94 -8.35 -2.88 -15.29
N PRO A 95 -8.57 -2.15 -14.20
CA PRO A 95 -7.89 -0.87 -14.00
C PRO A 95 -6.41 -1.07 -13.64
N PRO A 96 -5.57 -0.04 -13.85
CA PRO A 96 -4.16 -0.09 -13.48
C PRO A 96 -3.99 -0.26 -11.97
N SER A 97 -3.02 -1.07 -11.55
CA SER A 97 -2.77 -1.36 -10.14
C SER A 97 -1.31 -1.74 -9.86
N TYR A 98 -0.87 -1.57 -8.61
CA TYR A 98 0.43 -2.05 -8.15
C TYR A 98 0.35 -3.52 -7.75
N GLN A 99 1.20 -4.36 -8.35
CA GLN A 99 1.20 -5.80 -8.11
C GLN A 99 2.59 -6.37 -7.89
N ASP A 100 2.69 -7.50 -7.19
CA ASP A 100 3.91 -8.29 -7.17
C ASP A 100 4.12 -8.87 -8.58
N PHE A 101 5.32 -8.66 -9.12
CA PHE A 101 5.71 -9.18 -10.42
C PHE A 101 5.60 -10.71 -10.51
N ASP A 102 5.89 -11.42 -9.41
CA ASP A 102 5.75 -12.87 -9.38
C ASP A 102 4.28 -13.31 -9.55
N ASP A 103 3.34 -12.53 -9.03
CA ASP A 103 1.89 -12.77 -9.19
C ASP A 103 1.45 -12.48 -10.63
N VAL A 104 1.88 -11.35 -11.19
CA VAL A 104 1.57 -10.96 -12.59
C VAL A 104 2.08 -11.98 -13.60
N ARG A 105 3.28 -12.54 -13.34
CA ARG A 105 3.89 -13.57 -14.17
C ARG A 105 3.18 -14.93 -14.05
N GLY A 106 2.31 -15.12 -13.05
CA GLY A 106 1.68 -16.41 -12.74
C GLY A 106 2.63 -17.39 -12.05
N GLY A 107 3.63 -16.88 -11.32
CA GLY A 107 4.58 -17.67 -10.52
C GLY A 107 6.00 -17.73 -11.08
N LYS A 108 6.92 -18.21 -10.23
CA LYS A 108 8.37 -18.21 -10.52
C LYS A 108 8.81 -19.12 -11.66
N SER A 109 8.00 -20.13 -11.96
CA SER A 109 8.27 -21.16 -12.98
C SER A 109 7.95 -20.72 -14.41
N ASN A 110 7.22 -19.62 -14.60
CA ASN A 110 6.83 -19.18 -15.94
C ASN A 110 7.96 -18.38 -16.61
N SER A 111 8.12 -18.63 -17.91
CA SER A 111 9.11 -17.97 -18.74
C SER A 111 8.85 -16.47 -18.84
N LEU A 112 9.92 -15.68 -18.74
CA LEU A 112 9.87 -14.24 -18.95
C LEU A 112 9.62 -13.93 -20.43
N THR A 113 8.80 -12.92 -20.69
CA THR A 113 8.46 -12.41 -22.03
C THR A 113 8.95 -10.98 -22.15
N SER A 114 8.95 -10.41 -23.36
CA SER A 114 9.31 -9.00 -23.57
C SER A 114 8.45 -8.03 -22.75
N GLU A 115 7.16 -8.35 -22.59
CA GLU A 115 6.20 -7.56 -21.79
C GLU A 115 6.58 -7.57 -20.30
N HIS A 116 7.02 -8.73 -19.78
CA HIS A 116 7.51 -8.84 -18.41
C HIS A 116 8.73 -7.93 -18.14
N PHE A 117 9.65 -7.79 -19.11
CA PHE A 117 10.79 -6.88 -18.95
C PHE A 117 10.37 -5.41 -18.95
N GLN A 118 9.37 -5.03 -19.74
CA GLN A 118 8.81 -3.68 -19.71
C GLN A 118 8.16 -3.37 -18.36
N LEU A 119 7.39 -4.32 -17.81
CA LEU A 119 6.80 -4.19 -16.48
C LEU A 119 7.85 -4.02 -15.39
N LEU A 120 8.93 -4.81 -15.41
CA LEU A 120 10.04 -4.66 -14.46
C LEU A 120 10.68 -3.27 -14.50
N GLY A 121 10.69 -2.60 -15.67
CA GLY A 121 11.14 -1.22 -15.82
C GLY A 121 10.37 -0.22 -14.96
N THR A 122 9.12 -0.53 -14.59
CA THR A 122 8.28 0.33 -13.74
C THR A 122 8.59 0.17 -12.24
N SER A 123 9.40 -0.82 -11.85
CA SER A 123 9.45 -1.26 -10.45
C SER A 123 10.00 -0.21 -9.49
N GLN A 124 11.02 0.54 -9.90
CA GLN A 124 11.60 1.59 -9.07
C GLN A 124 10.61 2.74 -8.83
N ALA A 125 9.91 3.17 -9.88
CA ALA A 125 8.88 4.20 -9.78
C ALA A 125 7.71 3.73 -8.90
N ALA A 126 7.26 2.48 -9.09
CA ALA A 126 6.22 1.88 -8.27
C ALA A 126 6.59 1.88 -6.77
N LYS A 127 7.80 1.46 -6.41
CA LYS A 127 8.27 1.53 -5.01
C LYS A 127 8.32 2.96 -4.48
N GLY A 128 8.73 3.92 -5.29
CA GLY A 128 8.70 5.34 -4.93
C GLY A 128 7.30 5.79 -4.54
N ASN A 129 6.32 5.54 -5.42
CA ASN A 129 4.93 5.90 -5.20
C ASN A 129 4.33 5.20 -3.97
N LEU A 130 4.63 3.92 -3.76
CA LEU A 130 4.17 3.19 -2.56
C LEU A 130 4.78 3.75 -1.27
N THR A 131 6.07 4.08 -1.30
CA THR A 131 6.79 4.68 -0.16
C THR A 131 6.17 6.03 0.19
N GLU A 132 5.91 6.86 -0.83
CA GLU A 132 5.32 8.18 -0.69
C GLU A 132 3.91 8.12 -0.11
N LEU A 133 3.02 7.31 -0.70
CA LEU A 133 1.65 7.16 -0.18
C LEU A 133 1.64 6.59 1.24
N CYS A 134 2.49 5.59 1.53
CA CYS A 134 2.60 5.05 2.88
C CYS A 134 3.03 6.14 3.88
N ALA A 135 4.04 6.94 3.53
CA ALA A 135 4.50 8.03 4.39
C ALA A 135 3.40 9.08 4.62
N MET A 136 2.62 9.37 3.57
CA MET A 136 1.45 10.24 3.66
C MET A 136 0.39 9.68 4.61
N LEU A 137 0.07 8.38 4.51
CA LEU A 137 -0.88 7.71 5.41
C LEU A 137 -0.41 7.75 6.87
N VAL A 138 0.88 7.49 7.13
CA VAL A 138 1.45 7.61 8.49
C VAL A 138 1.34 9.03 9.00
N ARG A 139 1.75 10.02 8.20
CA ARG A 139 1.66 11.45 8.60
C ARG A 139 0.24 11.87 8.92
N THR A 140 -0.74 11.43 8.13
CA THR A 140 -2.14 11.83 8.26
C THR A 140 -2.86 11.09 9.38
N PHE A 141 -2.54 9.82 9.62
CA PHE A 141 -3.31 8.93 10.51
C PHE A 141 -2.50 8.28 11.63
N ALA A 142 -1.29 8.76 11.95
CA ALA A 142 -0.42 8.14 12.97
C ALA A 142 -1.15 7.94 14.30
N GLU A 143 -1.83 8.96 14.81
CA GLU A 143 -2.54 8.89 16.09
C GLU A 143 -3.65 7.83 16.04
N ASP A 144 -4.47 7.84 14.98
CA ASP A 144 -5.52 6.84 14.79
C ASP A 144 -4.98 5.41 14.69
N MET A 145 -3.87 5.21 13.98
CA MET A 145 -3.20 3.91 13.87
C MET A 145 -2.66 3.43 15.22
N VAL A 146 -2.07 4.34 16.02
CA VAL A 146 -1.59 4.06 17.37
C VAL A 146 -2.75 3.70 18.29
N ASP A 147 -3.83 4.48 18.27
CA ASP A 147 -5.03 4.23 19.06
C ASP A 147 -5.67 2.89 18.71
N LYS A 148 -5.78 2.60 17.41
CA LYS A 148 -6.28 1.33 16.90
C LYS A 148 -5.43 0.15 17.39
N ALA A 149 -4.11 0.23 17.25
CA ALA A 149 -3.20 -0.80 17.71
C ALA A 149 -3.19 -0.97 19.25
N ALA A 150 -3.39 0.12 19.99
CA ALA A 150 -3.46 0.09 21.45
C ALA A 150 -4.70 -0.66 21.96
N ARG A 151 -5.86 -0.43 21.31
CA ARG A 151 -7.15 -1.03 21.69
C ARG A 151 -7.34 -2.45 21.15
N HIS A 152 -6.70 -2.79 20.02
CA HIS A 152 -6.87 -4.09 19.39
C HIS A 152 -6.53 -5.27 20.31
N GLU A 153 -7.48 -6.18 20.47
CA GLU A 153 -7.31 -7.41 21.23
C GLU A 153 -6.84 -8.55 20.33
N GLY A 154 -5.99 -9.44 20.86
CA GLY A 154 -5.52 -10.60 20.10
C GLY A 154 -4.13 -10.41 19.47
N ARG A 155 -3.97 -10.85 18.22
CA ARG A 155 -2.69 -10.80 17.49
C ARG A 155 -2.65 -9.48 16.72
N MET A 156 -1.57 -8.72 16.89
CA MET A 156 -1.40 -7.39 16.26
C MET A 156 -1.53 -7.38 14.73
N TYR A 157 -1.48 -8.55 14.08
CA TYR A 157 -1.80 -8.71 12.66
C TYR A 157 -3.19 -8.14 12.31
N GLY A 158 -4.19 -8.29 13.18
CA GLY A 158 -5.56 -7.81 12.97
C GLY A 158 -5.78 -6.33 13.31
N ALA A 159 -4.78 -5.61 13.84
CA ALA A 159 -4.98 -4.24 14.31
C ALA A 159 -5.18 -3.24 13.16
N LEU A 160 -4.33 -3.33 12.12
CA LEU A 160 -4.38 -2.47 10.93
C LEU A 160 -4.72 -3.32 9.71
N THR A 161 -5.99 -3.71 9.59
CA THR A 161 -6.50 -4.43 8.42
C THR A 161 -6.48 -3.54 7.18
N GLU A 162 -6.44 -4.14 5.99
CA GLU A 162 -6.60 -3.39 4.73
C GLU A 162 -7.94 -2.66 4.70
N HIS A 163 -9.00 -3.30 5.20
CA HIS A 163 -10.35 -2.74 5.26
C HIS A 163 -10.41 -1.50 6.17
N TRP A 164 -9.92 -1.59 7.41
CA TRP A 164 -9.92 -0.47 8.33
C TRP A 164 -9.14 0.72 7.77
N LEU A 165 -7.92 0.51 7.28
CA LEU A 165 -7.08 1.62 6.83
C LEU A 165 -7.55 2.18 5.48
N CYS A 166 -7.76 1.32 4.47
CA CYS A 166 -7.93 1.77 3.09
C CYS A 166 -9.38 2.06 2.70
N PHE A 167 -10.35 1.37 3.30
CA PHE A 167 -11.77 1.64 3.09
C PHE A 167 -12.33 2.58 4.16
N ARG A 168 -12.26 2.22 5.45
CA ARG A 168 -12.91 3.03 6.51
C ARG A 168 -12.20 4.35 6.77
N LYS A 169 -10.86 4.35 6.92
CA LYS A 169 -10.10 5.52 7.36
C LYS A 169 -9.66 6.44 6.21
N ALA A 170 -8.94 5.90 5.22
CA ALA A 170 -8.40 6.68 4.12
C ALA A 170 -9.37 6.87 2.95
N GLN A 171 -10.44 6.06 2.87
CA GLN A 171 -11.44 6.09 1.80
C GLN A 171 -10.84 6.03 0.38
N LEU A 172 -9.74 5.29 0.22
CA LEU A 172 -9.05 5.11 -1.07
C LEU A 172 -9.56 3.91 -1.86
N CYS A 173 -10.12 2.92 -1.16
CA CYS A 173 -10.68 1.70 -1.71
C CYS A 173 -12.20 1.67 -1.57
N THR A 174 -12.86 0.92 -2.44
CA THR A 174 -14.24 0.49 -2.25
C THR A 174 -14.32 -0.76 -1.35
N MET A 175 -15.51 -1.05 -0.83
CA MET A 175 -15.80 -2.26 -0.04
C MET A 175 -15.42 -3.55 -0.78
N LYS A 176 -15.52 -3.56 -2.13
CA LYS A 176 -15.16 -4.72 -2.94
C LYS A 176 -13.66 -4.94 -3.05
N GLU A 177 -12.88 -3.85 -3.04
CA GLU A 177 -11.42 -3.89 -3.19
C GLU A 177 -10.71 -4.14 -1.86
N ALA A 178 -11.30 -3.69 -0.74
CA ALA A 178 -10.83 -3.94 0.60
C ALA A 178 -11.98 -4.50 1.46
N PRO A 179 -12.37 -5.76 1.27
CA PRO A 179 -13.44 -6.38 2.05
C PRO A 179 -13.02 -6.56 3.53
N PRO A 180 -13.97 -6.56 4.48
CA PRO A 180 -13.68 -6.80 5.88
C PRO A 180 -13.08 -8.19 6.05
N GLY A 181 -12.03 -8.26 6.86
CA GLY A 181 -11.48 -9.52 7.34
C GLY A 181 -12.30 -10.07 8.50
N LYS A 182 -12.04 -11.32 8.87
CA LYS A 182 -12.66 -11.96 10.04
C LYS A 182 -12.42 -11.20 11.36
N ASP A 183 -11.36 -10.41 11.40
CA ASP A 183 -10.97 -9.61 12.57
C ASP A 183 -11.62 -8.20 12.57
N ASP A 184 -12.38 -7.83 11.52
CA ASP A 184 -13.05 -6.52 11.39
C ASP A 184 -14.53 -6.54 11.84
N ASP A 185 -15.17 -7.71 11.91
CA ASP A 185 -16.62 -7.86 12.16
C ASP A 185 -17.01 -7.60 13.64
N ASP A 186 -16.07 -7.67 14.58
CA ASP A 186 -16.36 -7.58 16.03
C ASP A 186 -16.33 -6.14 16.58
N GLU A 187 -16.05 -5.12 15.76
CA GLU A 187 -15.83 -3.74 16.22
C GLU A 187 -16.94 -2.74 15.85
N GLU A 188 -18.04 -3.18 15.22
CA GLU A 188 -19.15 -2.30 14.81
C GLU A 188 -20.32 -2.16 15.82
N GLU A 189 -20.26 -2.76 17.00
CA GLU A 189 -21.37 -2.72 18.00
C GLU A 189 -21.10 -1.93 19.31
N LEU A 190 -20.20 -0.94 19.32
CA LEU A 190 -19.94 -0.11 20.52
C LEU A 190 -20.06 1.39 20.29
#